data_AF-A0A1G9ZXK2-F1
#
_entry.id   AF-A0A1G9ZXK2-F1
#
_cell.length_a   1.000
_cell.length_b   1.000
_cell.length_c   1.000
_cell.angle_alpha   90.00
_cell.angle_beta   90.00
_cell.angle_gamma   90.00
#
_symmetry.space_group_name_H-M   'P 1'
#
loop_
_entity.id
_entity.type
_entity.pdbx_description
1 polymer ?
#
loop_
_entity_poly.entity_id
_entity_poly.type
_entity_poly.pdbx_seq_one_letter_code
_entity_poly.pdbx_strand_id
1 'polypeptide(L)'
;MKEEGILLAISVVLTLLGIYLWRKGNTRESFWEAFIETVGDIVLFELPIFTTFRAWSVFLWLAALILFILFILINVSRLIY
;
A
#
# COMPACT_ATOMS: atom_id res chain seq x y z
N MET A 1 20.86 2.93 -8.39
CA MET A 1 20.30 2.01 -9.40
C MET A 1 19.77 0.70 -8.83
N LYS A 2 20.57 -0.18 -8.18
CA LYS A 2 20.06 -1.47 -7.66
C LYS A 2 18.97 -1.32 -6.59
N GLU A 3 19.17 -0.43 -5.62
CA GLU A 3 18.22 -0.21 -4.51
C GLU A 3 16.92 0.48 -4.96
N GLU A 4 17.01 1.43 -5.89
CA GLU A 4 15.84 2.10 -6.48
C GLU A 4 14.97 1.11 -7.27
N GLY A 5 15.59 0.22 -8.04
CA GLY A 5 14.87 -0.83 -8.76
C GLY A 5 14.17 -1.81 -7.81
N ILE A 6 14.75 -2.08 -6.64
CA ILE A 6 14.13 -2.89 -5.60
C ILE A 6 12.89 -2.19 -5.02
N LEU A 7 12.96 -0.89 -4.73
CA LEU A 7 11.80 -0.11 -4.24
C LEU A 7 10.63 -0.16 -5.23
N LEU A 8 10.91 0.03 -6.52
CA LEU A 8 9.90 -0.06 -7.57
C LEU A 8 9.32 -1.47 -7.65
N ALA A 9 10.17 -2.50 -7.65
CA ALA A 9 9.72 -3.89 -7.69
C ALA A 9 8.82 -4.26 -6.49
N ILE A 10 9.21 -3.85 -5.28
CA ILE A 10 8.41 -4.05 -4.06
C ILE A 10 7.06 -3.33 -4.19
N SER A 11 7.05 -2.06 -4.63
CA SER A 11 5.81 -1.31 -4.83
C SER A 11 4.85 -2.01 -5.81
N VAL A 12 5.39 -2.56 -6.92
CA VAL A 12 4.59 -3.34 -7.88
C VAL A 12 4.05 -4.62 -7.24
N VAL A 13 4.88 -5.37 -6.52
CA VAL A 13 4.44 -6.61 -5.84
C VAL A 13 3.35 -6.33 -4.80
N LEU A 14 3.50 -5.29 -3.99
CA LEU A 14 2.49 -4.87 -3.02
C LEU A 14 1.17 -4.48 -3.71
N THR A 15 1.26 -3.78 -4.84
CA THR A 15 0.08 -3.40 -5.65
C THR A 15 -0.66 -4.64 -6.16
N LEU A 16 0.06 -5.61 -6.72
CA LEU A 16 -0.50 -6.86 -7.21
C LEU A 16 -1.12 -7.70 -6.09
N LEU A 17 -0.44 -7.77 -4.95
CA LEU A 17 -0.95 -8.47 -3.77
C LEU A 17 -2.23 -7.81 -3.24
N GLY A 18 -2.27 -6.47 -3.20
CA GLY A 18 -3.49 -5.72 -2.89
C GLY A 18 -4.62 -6.07 -3.85
N ILE A 19 -4.38 -6.05 -5.16
CA ILE A 19 -5.41 -6.44 -6.16
C ILE A 19 -5.92 -7.86 -5.92
N TYR A 20 -5.03 -8.81 -5.60
CA TYR A 20 -5.42 -10.17 -5.27
C TYR A 20 -6.30 -10.23 -4.02
N LEU A 21 -5.91 -9.56 -2.93
CA LEU A 21 -6.68 -9.53 -1.69
C LEU A 21 -8.03 -8.84 -1.86
N TRP A 22 -8.08 -7.75 -2.64
CA TRP A 22 -9.32 -7.05 -2.97
C TRP A 22 -10.35 -7.96 -3.64
N ARG A 23 -9.88 -8.76 -4.60
CA ARG A 23 -10.71 -9.73 -5.34
C ARG A 23 -11.13 -10.90 -4.46
N LYS A 24 -10.29 -11.31 -3.51
CA LYS A 24 -10.58 -12.39 -2.55
C LYS A 24 -11.54 -11.95 -1.44
N GLY A 25 -11.51 -10.68 -1.06
CA GLY A 25 -12.30 -10.12 0.03
C GLY A 25 -13.80 -10.04 -0.27
N ASN A 26 -14.58 -9.72 0.77
CA ASN A 26 -16.04 -9.65 0.69
C ASN A 26 -16.48 -8.59 -0.34
N THR A 27 -17.23 -8.99 -1.36
CA THR A 27 -17.66 -8.08 -2.43
C THR A 27 -18.67 -7.03 -1.96
N ARG A 28 -19.33 -7.24 -0.82
CA ARG A 28 -20.29 -6.30 -0.22
C ARG A 28 -19.63 -5.15 0.53
N GLU A 29 -18.40 -5.36 1.02
CA GLU A 29 -17.65 -4.34 1.76
C GLU A 29 -17.17 -3.27 0.79
N SER A 30 -17.55 -2.01 1.00
CA SER A 30 -17.18 -0.94 0.08
C SER A 30 -15.71 -0.51 0.23
N PHE A 31 -15.16 0.16 -0.77
CA PHE A 31 -13.81 0.75 -0.65
C PHE A 31 -13.69 1.72 0.52
N TRP A 32 -14.70 2.56 0.73
CA TRP A 32 -14.70 3.54 1.82
C TRP A 32 -14.74 2.87 3.19
N GLU A 33 -15.49 1.78 3.32
CA GLU A 33 -15.56 0.98 4.55
C GLU A 33 -14.18 0.37 4.87
N ALA A 34 -13.58 -0.33 3.90
CA ALA A 34 -12.24 -0.90 4.04
C ALA A 34 -11.17 0.17 4.34
N PHE A 35 -11.30 1.36 3.74
CA PHE A 35 -10.38 2.48 3.95
C PHE A 35 -10.51 3.07 5.36
N ILE A 36 -11.74 3.26 5.85
CA ILE A 36 -11.98 3.77 7.19
C ILE A 36 -11.50 2.76 8.24
N GLU A 37 -11.75 1.46 8.05
CA GLU A 37 -11.18 0.40 8.90
C GLU A 37 -9.65 0.50 8.91
N THR A 38 -9.04 0.55 7.72
CA THR A 38 -7.58 0.61 7.59
C THR A 38 -6.98 1.83 8.31
N VAL A 39 -7.52 3.03 8.06
CA VAL A 39 -7.01 4.26 8.67
C VAL A 39 -7.31 4.29 10.17
N GLY A 40 -8.51 3.86 10.57
CA GLY A 40 -8.90 3.74 11.96
C GLY A 40 -7.93 2.85 12.73
N ASP A 41 -7.64 1.67 12.19
CA ASP A 41 -6.74 0.70 12.82
C ASP A 41 -5.30 1.21 12.89
N ILE A 42 -4.79 1.88 11.85
CA ILE A 42 -3.44 2.48 11.88
C ILE A 42 -3.33 3.60 12.92
N VAL A 43 -4.39 4.39 13.09
CA VAL A 43 -4.39 5.54 14.03
C VAL A 43 -4.63 5.08 15.47
N LEU A 44 -5.45 4.05 15.67
CA LEU A 44 -5.88 3.58 17.00
C LEU A 44 -5.00 2.46 17.56
N PHE A 45 -4.45 1.59 16.71
CA PHE A 45 -3.62 0.46 17.13
C PHE A 45 -2.17 0.69 16.70
N GLU A 46 -1.25 0.46 17.65
CA GLU A 46 0.21 0.54 17.39
C GLU A 46 0.69 -0.51 16.36
N LEU A 47 -0.16 -1.47 15.98
CA LEU A 47 0.12 -2.53 15.02
C LEU A 47 -1.04 -2.72 14.02
N PRO A 48 -0.77 -2.78 12.69
CA PRO A 48 -1.79 -2.93 11.66
C PRO A 48 -2.30 -4.38 11.63
N ILE A 49 -3.34 -4.68 12.42
CA ILE A 49 -4.05 -5.96 12.38
C ILE A 49 -5.45 -5.69 11.83
N PHE A 50 -5.61 -5.86 10.51
CA PHE A 50 -6.91 -5.66 9.86
C PHE A 50 -7.74 -6.93 9.86
N THR A 51 -9.05 -6.79 10.02
CA THR A 51 -9.97 -7.93 10.12
C THR A 51 -10.44 -8.44 8.76
N THR A 52 -10.40 -7.58 7.73
CA THR A 52 -10.88 -7.91 6.38
C THR A 52 -9.75 -8.01 5.36
N PHE A 53 -9.93 -8.88 4.35
CA PHE A 53 -9.00 -8.93 3.21
C PHE A 53 -8.99 -7.62 2.40
N ARG A 54 -10.09 -6.87 2.37
CA ARG A 54 -10.14 -5.58 1.67
C ARG A 54 -9.40 -4.49 2.42
N ALA A 55 -9.46 -4.44 3.76
CA ALA A 55 -8.61 -3.55 4.54
C ALA A 55 -7.11 -3.87 4.35
N TRP A 56 -6.72 -5.16 4.38
CA TRP A 56 -5.36 -5.56 4.01
C TRP A 56 -4.96 -5.10 2.60
N SER A 57 -5.87 -5.17 1.62
CA SER A 57 -5.62 -4.65 0.28
C SER A 57 -5.35 -3.15 0.27
N VAL A 58 -6.19 -2.37 0.96
CA VAL A 58 -6.05 -0.91 1.03
C VAL A 58 -4.74 -0.53 1.71
N PHE A 59 -4.37 -1.21 2.80
CA PHE A 59 -3.08 -1.03 3.45
C PHE A 59 -1.90 -1.26 2.51
N LEU A 60 -1.91 -2.37 1.75
CA LEU A 60 -0.85 -2.67 0.79
C LEU A 60 -0.77 -1.63 -0.32
N TRP A 61 -1.89 -1.11 -0.80
CA TRP A 61 -1.92 -0.03 -1.78
C TRP A 61 -1.35 1.28 -1.22
N LEU A 62 -1.66 1.63 0.03
CA LEU A 62 -1.07 2.79 0.71
C LEU A 62 0.44 2.63 0.85
N ALA A 63 0.92 1.47 1.29
CA ALA A 63 2.34 1.17 1.39
C ALA A 63 3.04 1.24 0.01
N ALA A 64 2.42 0.66 -1.03
CA ALA A 64 2.94 0.72 -2.39
C ALA A 64 3.05 2.16 -2.90
N LEU A 65 2.05 3.00 -2.63
CA LEU A 65 2.03 4.42 -3.01
C LEU A 65 3.15 5.19 -2.32
N ILE A 66 3.36 4.99 -1.01
CA ILE A 66 4.44 5.63 -0.24
C ILE A 66 5.80 5.26 -0.83
N LEU A 67 6.04 3.97 -1.08
CA LEU A 67 7.30 3.51 -1.68
C LEU A 67 7.51 4.09 -3.10
N PHE A 68 6.44 4.23 -3.87
CA PHE A 68 6.50 4.82 -5.20
C PHE A 68 6.84 6.32 -5.16
N ILE A 69 6.25 7.07 -4.22
CA ILE A 69 6.59 8.49 -3.99
C ILE A 69 8.07 8.62 -3.57
N LEU A 70 8.54 7.79 -2.65
CA LEU A 70 9.95 7.78 -2.24
C LEU A 70 10.88 7.48 -3.43
N PHE A 71 10.53 6.52 -4.27
CA PHE A 71 11.27 6.22 -5.50
C PHE A 71 11.35 7.46 -6.41
N ILE A 72 10.24 8.18 -6.63
CA ILE A 72 10.24 9.41 -7.43
C ILE A 72 11.15 10.46 -6.80
N LEU A 73 11.02 10.71 -5.49
CA LEU A 73 11.80 11.72 -4.80
C LEU A 73 13.31 11.47 -4.91
N ILE A 74 13.75 10.21 -4.74
CA ILE A 74 15.17 9.82 -4.88
C ILE A 74 15.68 10.05 -6.30
N ASN A 75 14.89 9.73 -7.32
CA ASN A 75 15.28 9.93 -8.71
C ASN A 75 15.31 11.41 -9.09
N VAL A 76 14.33 12.18 -8.64
CA VAL A 76 14.27 13.64 -8.87
C VAL A 76 15.41 14.34 -8.14
N SER A 77 15.71 13.99 -6.89
CA SER A 77 16.84 14.58 -6.16
C SER A 77 18.17 14.31 -6.87
N ARG A 78 18.37 13.10 -7.40
CA ARG A 78 19.57 12.78 -8.21
C ARG A 78 19.62 13.56 -9.53
N LEU A 79 18.48 13.91 -10.11
CA LEU A 79 18.47 14.70 -11.34
C LEU A 79 18.87 16.16 -11.10
N ILE A 80 18.57 16.69 -9.92
CA ILE A 80 18.78 18.09 -9.55
C ILE A 80 20.20 18.34 -9.00
N TYR A 81 20.77 17.37 -8.28
CA TYR A 81 22.11 17.43 -7.66
C TYR A 81 23.12 16.55 -8.38
#